data_AF-A0A7C3PUN0-F1
#
_entry.id   AF-A0A7C3PUN0-F1
#
_cell.length_a   1.000
_cell.length_b   1.000
_cell.length_c   1.000
_cell.angle_alpha   90.00
_cell.angle_beta   90.00
_cell.angle_gamma   90.00
#
_symmetry.space_group_name_H-M   'P 1'
#
loop_
_entity.id
_entity.type
_entity.pdbx_description
1 polymer ?
#
loop_
_entity_poly.entity_id
_entity_poly.type
_entity_poly.pdbx_seq_one_letter_code
_entity_poly.pdbx_strand_id
1 'polypeptide(L)'
;MSVLVSKRSKVIVQGFTGSEGTFHATQMIEYGTNVVGGVTPGKGGSAHLGKPVFNTVAEAVEKTGADVSIIFVPPAFAADAIMEAAEAGIKVIVCITEGIPTKDMIQVKEYLKGKDCRLVGPNCPGVISPEQAKVGIMPGFVFRPGKVGIVSKSGTLTYEAADQVVKAGLGITTAIGIGGDPIIGTTTKEAVELFVNDPQTEGIIIIGEIGGGMEAEAARWIKANKVKKPIVGFIAGQTAPPGRRMGHAGAIVGGKDDTAAAKMKIMRECGIRVVESPAQIGAAMAQALKKPKAKNGAAKSAAKRPGKKAVKKLVKKKAVKKTVKRTAKKKVTRTKARRGARRRR
;
A
#
# COMPACT_ATOMS: atom_id res chain seq x y z
N MET A 1 5.27 13.30 -3.46
CA MET A 1 6.00 13.20 -2.20
C MET A 1 6.01 11.75 -1.79
N SER A 2 7.17 11.28 -1.35
CA SER A 2 7.34 10.00 -0.65
C SER A 2 7.43 10.24 0.85
N VAL A 3 7.40 9.17 1.64
CA VAL A 3 7.67 9.24 3.08
C VAL A 3 9.07 8.71 3.38
N LEU A 4 9.70 9.25 4.43
CA LEU A 4 11.04 8.90 4.95
C LEU A 4 12.23 9.19 4.02
N VAL A 5 12.22 8.68 2.80
CA VAL A 5 13.35 8.80 1.86
C VAL A 5 12.89 9.35 0.50
N SER A 6 13.72 10.20 -0.10
CA SER A 6 13.45 10.85 -1.39
C SER A 6 14.77 11.13 -2.14
N LYS A 7 14.68 11.69 -3.34
CA LYS A 7 15.86 12.14 -4.12
C LYS A 7 16.76 13.14 -3.37
N ARG A 8 16.21 13.85 -2.38
CA ARG A 8 16.94 14.84 -1.58
C ARG A 8 17.69 14.24 -0.39
N SER A 9 17.36 13.01 -0.01
CA SER A 9 17.99 12.33 1.11
C SER A 9 19.48 12.13 0.83
N LYS A 10 20.32 12.52 1.78
CA LYS A 10 21.77 12.32 1.74
C LYS A 10 22.10 11.17 2.67
N VAL A 11 22.50 10.05 2.08
CA VAL A 11 22.63 8.77 2.79
C VAL A 11 24.10 8.50 3.13
N ILE A 12 24.36 8.19 4.39
CA ILE A 12 25.63 7.57 4.83
C ILE A 12 25.42 6.10 5.18
N VAL A 13 26.48 5.32 5.01
CA VAL A 13 26.48 3.87 5.31
C VAL A 13 27.35 3.60 6.52
N GLN A 14 26.81 3.07 7.62
CA GLN A 14 27.60 2.56 8.74
C GLN A 14 27.97 1.11 8.48
N GLY A 15 29.27 0.78 8.58
CA GLY A 15 29.81 -0.48 8.06
C GLY A 15 30.10 -0.42 6.56
N PHE A 16 30.40 0.78 6.03
CA PHE A 16 30.52 1.04 4.59
C PHE A 16 31.54 0.17 3.86
N THR A 17 32.66 -0.12 4.50
CA THR A 17 33.76 -0.91 3.90
C THR A 17 33.66 -2.41 4.19
N GLY A 18 32.59 -2.86 4.85
CA GLY A 18 32.28 -4.30 5.01
C GLY A 18 31.70 -4.90 3.73
N SER A 19 31.65 -6.23 3.63
CA SER A 19 31.16 -6.93 2.43
C SER A 19 29.73 -6.52 2.05
N GLU A 20 28.78 -6.66 2.99
CA GLU A 20 27.37 -6.31 2.77
C GLU A 20 27.16 -4.80 2.56
N GLY A 21 27.86 -3.99 3.35
CA GLY A 21 27.85 -2.53 3.21
C GLY A 21 28.33 -2.08 1.84
N THR A 22 29.40 -2.70 1.32
CA THR A 22 29.93 -2.44 -0.02
C THR A 22 28.94 -2.87 -1.09
N PHE A 23 28.48 -4.11 -1.04
CA PHE A 23 27.59 -4.68 -2.05
C PHE A 23 26.29 -3.88 -2.20
N HIS A 24 25.63 -3.59 -1.08
CA HIS A 24 24.37 -2.86 -1.13
C HIS A 24 24.56 -1.36 -1.37
N ALA A 25 25.65 -0.74 -0.90
CA ALA A 25 25.93 0.66 -1.26
C ALA A 25 26.17 0.84 -2.76
N THR A 26 26.88 -0.09 -3.41
CA THR A 26 27.01 -0.10 -4.88
C THR A 26 25.64 -0.11 -5.55
N GLN A 27 24.75 -1.02 -5.15
CA GLN A 27 23.40 -1.08 -5.71
C GLN A 27 22.54 0.15 -5.41
N MET A 28 22.70 0.77 -4.23
CA MET A 28 22.01 2.00 -3.89
C MET A 28 22.45 3.15 -4.81
N ILE A 29 23.76 3.27 -5.06
CA ILE A 29 24.36 4.26 -5.97
C ILE A 29 23.87 4.02 -7.40
N GLU A 30 23.94 2.77 -7.89
CA GLU A 30 23.45 2.38 -9.22
C GLU A 30 21.96 2.65 -9.41
N TYR A 31 21.16 2.48 -8.36
CA TYR A 31 19.74 2.81 -8.37
C TYR A 31 19.46 4.33 -8.42
N GLY A 32 20.45 5.17 -8.13
CA GLY A 32 20.35 6.63 -8.09
C GLY A 32 20.15 7.23 -6.70
N THR A 33 20.38 6.45 -5.64
CA THR A 33 20.35 6.96 -4.26
C THR A 33 21.58 7.82 -4.01
N ASN A 34 21.39 9.00 -3.40
CA ASN A 34 22.50 9.92 -3.12
C ASN A 34 23.29 9.48 -1.86
N VAL A 35 24.14 8.46 -2.04
CA VAL A 35 25.13 8.05 -1.05
C VAL A 35 26.26 9.07 -1.03
N VAL A 36 26.48 9.72 0.12
CA VAL A 36 27.43 10.83 0.29
C VAL A 36 28.71 10.42 1.01
N GLY A 37 28.76 9.22 1.58
CA GLY A 37 29.91 8.71 2.32
C GLY A 37 29.53 7.52 3.19
N GLY A 38 30.43 7.13 4.07
CA GLY A 38 30.12 6.13 5.07
C GLY A 38 31.11 6.10 6.22
N VAL A 39 30.77 5.33 7.24
CA VAL A 39 31.50 5.24 8.49
C VAL A 39 32.10 3.85 8.61
N THR A 40 33.41 3.80 8.89
CA THR A 40 34.10 2.61 9.37
C THR A 40 35.21 3.08 10.30
N PRO A 41 35.06 2.88 11.63
CA PRO A 41 36.08 3.25 12.59
C PRO A 41 37.47 2.66 12.23
N GLY A 42 38.50 3.48 12.32
CA GLY A 42 39.88 3.12 11.94
C GLY A 42 40.20 3.30 10.45
N LYS A 43 39.22 3.68 9.61
CA LYS A 43 39.41 3.94 8.17
C LYS A 43 39.04 5.36 7.73
N GLY A 44 38.77 6.27 8.68
CA GLY A 44 38.47 7.66 8.37
C GLY A 44 39.58 8.35 7.57
N GLY A 45 39.20 9.21 6.62
CA GLY A 45 40.13 9.89 5.70
C GLY A 45 40.43 9.11 4.42
N SER A 46 40.00 7.85 4.32
CA SER A 46 40.06 7.07 3.07
C SER A 46 38.85 7.30 2.18
N ALA A 47 38.85 6.67 1.00
CA ALA A 47 37.71 6.65 0.09
C ALA A 47 37.29 5.21 -0.22
N HIS A 48 35.98 4.99 -0.40
CA HIS A 48 35.40 3.71 -0.79
C HIS A 48 34.22 3.94 -1.73
N LEU A 49 34.11 3.18 -2.81
CA LEU A 49 33.12 3.41 -3.89
C LEU A 49 33.10 4.87 -4.41
N GLY A 50 34.26 5.54 -4.41
CA GLY A 50 34.39 6.95 -4.81
C GLY A 50 33.76 7.95 -3.82
N LYS A 51 33.45 7.53 -2.59
CA LYS A 51 32.88 8.37 -1.52
C LYS A 51 33.79 8.40 -0.30
N PRO A 52 33.79 9.49 0.49
CA PRO A 52 34.63 9.60 1.68
C PRO A 52 34.22 8.61 2.77
N VAL A 53 35.21 8.08 3.48
CA VAL A 53 35.05 7.25 4.68
C VAL A 53 35.41 8.10 5.91
N PHE A 54 34.58 8.02 6.94
CA PHE A 54 34.74 8.74 8.21
C PHE A 54 34.92 7.77 9.38
N ASN A 55 35.51 8.25 10.47
CA ASN A 55 35.64 7.44 11.68
C ASN A 55 34.36 7.44 12.52
N THR A 56 33.57 8.53 12.47
CA THR A 56 32.35 8.70 13.25
C THR A 56 31.20 9.21 12.39
N VAL A 57 29.97 8.99 12.84
CA VAL A 57 28.77 9.53 12.19
C VAL A 57 28.72 11.05 12.32
N ALA A 58 29.13 11.61 13.45
CA ALA A 58 29.16 13.06 13.67
C ALA A 58 30.03 13.77 12.61
N GLU A 59 31.24 13.27 12.36
CA GLU A 59 32.13 13.79 11.33
C GLU A 59 31.50 13.67 9.92
N ALA A 60 30.85 12.54 9.64
CA ALA A 60 30.18 12.32 8.36
C ALA A 60 29.02 13.30 8.15
N VAL A 61 28.21 13.55 9.17
CA VAL A 61 27.10 14.52 9.13
C VAL A 61 27.63 15.94 8.95
N GLU A 62 28.65 16.35 9.72
CA GLU A 62 29.26 17.68 9.60
C GLU A 62 29.75 17.96 8.18
N LYS A 63 30.48 17.01 7.58
CA LYS A 63 31.12 17.21 6.26
C LYS A 63 30.17 17.06 5.08
N THR A 64 29.08 16.30 5.22
CA THR A 64 28.21 15.96 4.08
C THR A 64 26.78 16.52 4.20
N GLY A 65 26.36 16.87 5.41
CA GLY A 65 24.97 17.20 5.75
C GLY A 65 24.04 16.00 5.59
N ALA A 66 24.52 14.78 5.87
CA ALA A 66 23.71 13.58 5.80
C ALA A 66 22.52 13.63 6.78
N ASP A 67 21.34 13.20 6.30
CA ASP A 67 20.10 13.15 7.07
C ASP A 67 19.54 11.73 7.21
N VAL A 68 20.13 10.77 6.49
CA VAL A 68 19.76 9.35 6.52
C VAL A 68 21.00 8.49 6.75
N SER A 69 20.88 7.50 7.64
CA SER A 69 21.91 6.48 7.87
C SER A 69 21.35 5.09 7.63
N ILE A 70 22.09 4.26 6.90
CA ILE A 70 21.82 2.81 6.79
C ILE A 70 22.94 2.01 7.46
N ILE A 71 22.56 1.00 8.22
CA ILE A 71 23.45 0.24 9.10
C ILE A 71 23.58 -1.20 8.60
N PHE A 72 24.83 -1.59 8.31
CA PHE A 72 25.25 -2.96 7.94
C PHE A 72 26.29 -3.53 8.92
N VAL A 73 26.39 -2.96 10.13
CA VAL A 73 27.35 -3.44 11.14
C VAL A 73 26.86 -4.75 11.77
N PRO A 74 27.77 -5.63 12.24
CA PRO A 74 27.40 -6.85 12.96
C PRO A 74 26.50 -6.61 14.18
N PRO A 75 25.71 -7.62 14.62
CA PRO A 75 24.70 -7.46 15.66
C PRO A 75 25.24 -6.91 16.99
N ALA A 76 26.45 -7.33 17.36
CA ALA A 76 27.13 -6.89 18.59
C ALA A 76 27.42 -5.38 18.63
N PHE A 77 27.39 -4.69 17.49
CA PHE A 77 27.72 -3.27 17.37
C PHE A 77 26.53 -2.42 16.88
N ALA A 78 25.42 -3.07 16.53
CA ALA A 78 24.32 -2.39 15.84
C ALA A 78 23.52 -1.46 16.76
N ALA A 79 23.38 -1.79 18.05
CA ALA A 79 22.74 -0.92 19.02
C ALA A 79 23.50 0.41 19.18
N ASP A 80 24.82 0.35 19.35
CA ASP A 80 25.67 1.53 19.44
C ASP A 80 25.64 2.35 18.15
N ALA A 81 25.69 1.71 16.97
CA ALA A 81 25.58 2.39 15.68
C ALA A 81 24.24 3.12 15.48
N ILE A 82 23.14 2.58 16.02
CA ILE A 82 21.84 3.27 16.01
C ILE A 82 21.88 4.51 16.92
N MET A 83 22.41 4.37 18.14
CA MET A 83 22.50 5.47 19.09
C MET A 83 23.46 6.56 18.59
N GLU A 84 24.59 6.20 17.99
CA GLU A 84 25.54 7.13 17.37
C GLU A 84 24.89 7.95 16.25
N ALA A 85 24.13 7.30 15.37
CA ALA A 85 23.41 8.02 14.31
C ALA A 85 22.37 8.99 14.86
N ALA A 86 21.62 8.58 15.88
CA ALA A 86 20.63 9.44 16.53
C ALA A 86 21.29 10.65 17.20
N GLU A 87 22.42 10.45 17.88
CA GLU A 87 23.19 11.52 18.53
C GLU A 87 23.75 12.52 17.52
N ALA A 88 24.24 12.03 16.38
CA ALA A 88 24.77 12.86 15.30
C ALA A 88 23.69 13.65 14.53
N GLY A 89 22.41 13.52 14.89
CA GLY A 89 21.31 14.29 14.29
C GLY A 89 20.71 13.69 13.02
N ILE A 90 21.01 12.44 12.69
CA ILE A 90 20.36 11.71 11.57
C ILE A 90 18.86 11.61 11.82
N LYS A 91 18.05 11.93 10.80
CA LYS A 91 16.58 11.95 10.90
C LYS A 91 15.95 10.60 10.61
N VAL A 92 16.52 9.81 9.70
CA VAL A 92 16.05 8.46 9.37
C VAL A 92 17.20 7.47 9.49
N ILE A 93 17.04 6.50 10.39
CA ILE A 93 18.02 5.44 10.64
C ILE A 93 17.41 4.14 10.15
N VAL A 94 18.08 3.43 9.24
CA VAL A 94 17.64 2.15 8.69
C VAL A 94 18.62 1.07 9.15
N CYS A 95 18.18 0.20 10.05
CA CYS A 95 18.99 -0.90 10.55
C CYS A 95 18.62 -2.20 9.84
N ILE A 96 19.55 -2.72 9.02
CA ILE A 96 19.33 -3.96 8.26
C ILE A 96 19.62 -5.18 9.13
N THR A 97 20.65 -5.08 9.97
CA THR A 97 21.20 -6.16 10.79
C THR A 97 20.12 -6.97 11.51
N GLU A 98 20.16 -8.29 11.34
CA GLU A 98 19.35 -9.26 12.07
C GLU A 98 20.14 -9.85 13.24
N GLY A 99 19.44 -10.31 14.29
CA GLY A 99 20.07 -11.03 15.42
C GLY A 99 20.64 -10.12 16.50
N ILE A 100 20.23 -8.85 16.54
CA ILE A 100 20.56 -7.95 17.65
C ILE A 100 19.89 -8.48 18.92
N PRO A 101 20.61 -8.60 20.05
CA PRO A 101 20.00 -9.01 21.31
C PRO A 101 18.82 -8.11 21.68
N THR A 102 17.69 -8.70 22.09
CA THR A 102 16.50 -7.95 22.50
C THR A 102 16.81 -6.94 23.61
N LYS A 103 17.73 -7.27 24.53
CA LYS A 103 18.18 -6.37 25.60
C LYS A 103 18.77 -5.08 25.06
N ASP A 104 19.57 -5.17 24.00
CA ASP A 104 20.23 -4.01 23.41
C ASP A 104 19.20 -3.15 22.68
N MET A 105 18.20 -3.77 22.03
CA MET A 105 17.08 -3.06 21.44
C MET A 105 16.17 -2.37 22.47
N ILE A 106 16.07 -2.87 23.71
CA ILE A 106 15.39 -2.14 24.80
C ILE A 106 16.14 -0.85 25.11
N GLN A 107 17.48 -0.91 25.21
CA GLN A 107 18.31 0.27 25.46
C GLN A 107 18.19 1.28 24.32
N VAL A 108 18.25 0.82 23.07
CA VAL A 108 18.01 1.66 21.88
C VAL A 108 16.66 2.34 21.96
N LYS A 109 15.57 1.61 22.24
CA LYS A 109 14.22 2.20 22.32
C LYS A 109 14.11 3.25 23.41
N GLU A 110 14.77 3.06 24.56
CA GLU A 110 14.80 4.06 25.61
C GLU A 110 15.60 5.30 25.16
N TYR A 111 16.80 5.10 24.62
CA TYR A 111 17.68 6.17 24.18
C TYR A 111 17.06 7.07 23.10
N LEU A 112 16.31 6.47 22.17
CA LEU A 112 15.64 7.21 21.09
C LEU A 112 14.42 8.01 21.56
N LYS A 113 13.93 7.83 22.80
CA LYS A 113 12.81 8.63 23.32
C LYS A 113 13.20 10.11 23.37
N GLY A 114 12.36 10.96 22.79
CA GLY A 114 12.59 12.40 22.76
C GLY A 114 13.65 12.87 21.75
N LYS A 115 14.31 11.96 21.02
CA LYS A 115 15.20 12.31 19.90
C LYS A 115 14.37 12.58 18.65
N ASP A 116 14.73 13.60 17.89
CA ASP A 116 14.10 13.91 16.60
C ASP A 116 14.69 13.05 15.48
N CYS A 117 14.42 11.75 15.57
CA CYS A 117 14.82 10.76 14.57
C CYS A 117 13.81 9.61 14.51
N ARG A 118 13.88 8.82 13.43
CA ARG A 118 13.06 7.64 13.23
C ARG A 118 13.92 6.44 12.86
N LEU A 119 13.80 5.37 13.63
CA LEU A 119 14.40 4.07 13.33
C LEU A 119 13.43 3.20 12.48
N VAL A 120 13.95 2.58 11.43
CA VAL A 120 13.31 1.51 10.65
C VAL A 120 14.16 0.25 10.83
N GLY A 121 13.53 -0.88 11.16
CA GLY A 121 14.21 -2.09 11.60
C GLY A 121 14.36 -2.20 13.13
N PRO A 122 15.27 -3.05 13.63
CA PRO A 122 16.26 -3.85 12.91
C PRO A 122 15.64 -5.04 12.15
N ASN A 123 16.48 -5.94 11.62
CA ASN A 123 16.05 -7.13 10.89
C ASN A 123 15.04 -6.80 9.79
N CYS A 124 15.40 -5.88 8.90
CA CYS A 124 14.48 -5.34 7.90
C CYS A 124 15.13 -5.19 6.53
N PRO A 125 14.34 -5.19 5.44
CA PRO A 125 14.88 -4.96 4.11
C PRO A 125 15.21 -3.47 3.86
N GLY A 126 14.76 -2.56 4.72
CA GLY A 126 14.91 -1.11 4.61
C GLY A 126 13.70 -0.40 4.00
N VAL A 127 13.95 0.76 3.38
CA VAL A 127 12.94 1.64 2.79
C VAL A 127 13.24 1.92 1.32
N ILE A 128 12.22 1.89 0.47
CA ILE A 128 12.34 2.28 -0.94
C ILE A 128 11.21 3.21 -1.36
N SER A 129 11.58 4.33 -1.96
CA SER A 129 10.70 5.23 -2.72
C SER A 129 11.09 5.11 -4.19
N PRO A 130 10.26 4.48 -5.05
CA PRO A 130 10.69 4.07 -6.38
C PRO A 130 11.14 5.25 -7.24
N GLU A 131 12.22 5.06 -7.99
CA GLU A 131 12.89 6.08 -8.82
C GLU A 131 13.33 7.34 -8.04
N GLN A 132 13.34 7.27 -6.70
CA GLN A 132 13.79 8.36 -5.85
C GLN A 132 14.97 7.96 -4.97
N ALA A 133 14.79 6.94 -4.12
CA ALA A 133 15.83 6.47 -3.22
C ALA A 133 15.52 5.03 -2.79
N LYS A 134 16.56 4.20 -2.76
CA LYS A 134 16.56 2.85 -2.20
C LYS A 134 17.55 2.85 -1.04
N VAL A 135 17.06 2.71 0.19
CA VAL A 135 17.87 2.63 1.41
C VAL A 135 17.62 1.27 2.03
N GLY A 136 18.33 0.25 1.53
CA GLY A 136 18.14 -1.13 1.95
C GLY A 136 18.60 -2.18 0.94
N ILE A 137 18.16 -3.41 1.16
CA ILE A 137 18.61 -4.61 0.45
C ILE A 137 17.61 -5.12 -0.61
N MET A 138 16.47 -4.46 -0.75
CA MET A 138 15.40 -4.88 -1.68
C MET A 138 15.80 -4.75 -3.17
N PRO A 139 15.33 -5.62 -4.08
CA PRO A 139 15.59 -5.49 -5.51
C PRO A 139 14.86 -4.29 -6.10
N GLY A 140 15.57 -3.24 -6.52
CA GLY A 140 14.94 -1.98 -6.95
C GLY A 140 14.01 -2.11 -8.18
N PHE A 141 14.25 -3.10 -9.05
CA PHE A 141 13.52 -3.26 -10.31
C PHE A 141 12.07 -3.73 -10.18
N VAL A 142 11.70 -4.34 -9.04
CA VAL A 142 10.31 -4.78 -8.78
C VAL A 142 9.39 -3.63 -8.39
N PHE A 143 9.97 -2.49 -8.00
CA PHE A 143 9.22 -1.33 -7.54
C PHE A 143 9.10 -0.29 -8.66
N ARG A 144 7.86 0.09 -8.98
CA ARG A 144 7.55 1.17 -9.93
C ARG A 144 6.81 2.31 -9.22
N PRO A 145 7.02 3.59 -9.60
CA PRO A 145 6.30 4.69 -9.00
C PRO A 145 4.78 4.53 -9.15
N GLY A 146 4.03 4.92 -8.12
CA GLY A 146 2.59 4.96 -8.19
C GLY A 146 1.98 5.55 -6.93
N LYS A 147 0.98 4.85 -6.37
CA LYS A 147 0.05 5.42 -5.39
C LYS A 147 -0.27 4.51 -4.20
N VAL A 148 0.42 3.39 -4.08
CA VAL A 148 0.22 2.42 -3.00
C VAL A 148 1.38 2.48 -2.02
N GLY A 149 1.10 2.72 -0.75
CA GLY A 149 2.07 2.55 0.33
C GLY A 149 2.10 1.11 0.81
N ILE A 150 3.28 0.57 1.13
CA ILE A 150 3.43 -0.77 1.71
C ILE A 150 4.16 -0.67 3.05
N VAL A 151 3.58 -1.25 4.11
CA VAL A 151 4.29 -1.56 5.35
C VAL A 151 4.33 -3.07 5.56
N SER A 152 5.50 -3.60 5.90
CA SER A 152 5.69 -5.04 6.06
C SER A 152 6.71 -5.41 7.12
N LYS A 153 6.45 -6.47 7.89
CA LYS A 153 7.47 -7.12 8.75
C LYS A 153 8.47 -7.98 7.96
N SER A 154 8.07 -8.48 6.78
CA SER A 154 8.87 -9.45 5.98
C SER A 154 9.50 -8.80 4.75
N GLY A 155 10.76 -9.15 4.47
CA GLY A 155 11.49 -8.72 3.27
C GLY A 155 10.86 -9.21 1.96
N THR A 156 11.04 -10.49 1.64
CA THR A 156 10.64 -11.06 0.34
C THR A 156 9.15 -10.96 0.05
N LEU A 157 8.30 -11.06 1.08
CA LEU A 157 6.87 -10.90 0.94
C LEU A 157 6.46 -9.45 0.59
N THR A 158 7.27 -8.46 0.96
CA THR A 158 7.12 -7.08 0.47
C THR A 158 7.32 -7.00 -1.04
N TYR A 159 8.32 -7.73 -1.56
CA TYR A 159 8.69 -7.69 -2.97
C TYR A 159 7.61 -8.36 -3.82
N GLU A 160 7.08 -9.48 -3.32
CA GLU A 160 5.94 -10.19 -3.91
C GLU A 160 4.70 -9.28 -3.99
N ALA A 161 4.35 -8.60 -2.90
CA ALA A 161 3.24 -7.66 -2.91
C ALA A 161 3.45 -6.48 -3.86
N ALA A 162 4.68 -5.92 -3.89
CA ALA A 162 5.04 -4.85 -4.81
C ALA A 162 4.90 -5.28 -6.27
N ASP A 163 5.42 -6.45 -6.63
CA ASP A 163 5.31 -7.02 -7.98
C ASP A 163 3.85 -7.24 -8.39
N GLN A 164 3.02 -7.81 -7.51
CA GLN A 164 1.59 -7.96 -7.78
C GLN A 164 0.87 -6.63 -8.00
N VAL A 165 1.21 -5.60 -7.22
CA VAL A 165 0.63 -4.25 -7.38
C VAL A 165 1.04 -3.65 -8.72
N VAL A 166 2.31 -3.76 -9.10
CA VAL A 166 2.81 -3.29 -10.40
C VAL A 166 2.13 -4.03 -11.55
N LYS A 167 2.04 -5.37 -11.49
CA LYS A 167 1.34 -6.20 -12.48
C LYS A 167 -0.16 -5.91 -12.58
N ALA A 168 -0.78 -5.41 -11.51
CA ALA A 168 -2.16 -4.95 -11.50
C ALA A 168 -2.35 -3.55 -12.13
N GLY A 169 -1.30 -2.96 -12.72
CA GLY A 169 -1.34 -1.62 -13.35
C GLY A 169 -1.31 -0.47 -12.35
N LEU A 170 -0.87 -0.72 -11.12
CA LEU A 170 -0.63 0.29 -10.09
C LEU A 170 0.88 0.50 -9.92
N GLY A 171 1.27 1.18 -8.85
CA GLY A 171 2.67 1.34 -8.44
C GLY A 171 2.76 1.79 -6.98
N ILE A 172 3.98 1.90 -6.50
CA ILE A 172 4.33 2.11 -5.09
C ILE A 172 4.73 3.57 -4.84
N THR A 173 4.27 4.16 -3.75
CA THR A 173 4.78 5.47 -3.27
C THR A 173 6.06 5.27 -2.48
N THR A 174 5.96 4.55 -1.38
CA THR A 174 7.06 4.08 -0.55
C THR A 174 6.72 2.69 -0.01
N ALA A 175 7.70 1.79 0.05
CA ALA A 175 7.62 0.55 0.80
C ALA A 175 8.56 0.63 2.01
N ILE A 176 8.02 0.33 3.19
CA ILE A 176 8.72 0.36 4.48
C ILE A 176 8.73 -1.06 5.05
N GLY A 177 9.88 -1.70 5.00
CA GLY A 177 10.11 -2.92 5.77
C GLY A 177 10.45 -2.55 7.20
N ILE A 178 9.53 -2.79 8.14
CA ILE A 178 9.68 -2.37 9.54
C ILE A 178 10.49 -3.37 10.38
N GLY A 179 10.57 -4.61 9.92
CA GLY A 179 11.42 -5.65 10.48
C GLY A 179 10.70 -6.78 11.21
N GLY A 180 11.40 -7.91 11.35
CA GLY A 180 10.90 -9.15 11.93
C GLY A 180 11.16 -9.32 13.44
N ASP A 181 11.90 -8.42 14.07
CA ASP A 181 12.30 -8.55 15.46
C ASP A 181 11.17 -8.22 16.45
N PRO A 182 11.24 -8.70 17.71
CA PRO A 182 10.23 -8.41 18.73
C PRO A 182 10.16 -6.92 19.11
N ILE A 183 11.31 -6.22 19.06
CA ILE A 183 11.44 -4.80 19.37
C ILE A 183 12.02 -4.09 18.14
N ILE A 184 11.19 -3.26 17.52
CA ILE A 184 11.55 -2.49 16.32
C ILE A 184 11.39 -0.98 16.57
N GLY A 185 11.98 -0.18 15.68
CA GLY A 185 11.84 1.26 15.64
C GLY A 185 10.43 1.70 15.30
N THR A 186 10.12 1.71 14.00
CA THR A 186 8.83 2.14 13.43
C THR A 186 7.84 0.98 13.46
N THR A 187 6.72 1.16 14.14
CA THR A 187 5.61 0.20 14.22
C THR A 187 4.72 0.21 12.98
N THR A 188 3.88 -0.81 12.82
CA THR A 188 2.85 -0.84 11.76
C THR A 188 1.95 0.38 11.79
N LYS A 189 1.53 0.82 12.99
CA LYS A 189 0.67 2.01 13.16
C LYS A 189 1.36 3.27 12.65
N GLU A 190 2.59 3.52 13.08
CA GLU A 190 3.32 4.73 12.70
C GLU A 190 3.64 4.76 11.19
N ALA A 191 3.92 3.61 10.59
CA ALA A 191 4.07 3.52 9.13
C ALA A 191 2.75 3.83 8.39
N VAL A 192 1.63 3.33 8.89
CA VAL A 192 0.31 3.66 8.35
C VAL A 192 0.02 5.16 8.50
N GLU A 193 0.34 5.78 9.64
CA GLU A 193 0.20 7.23 9.85
C GLU A 193 0.96 8.04 8.81
N LEU A 194 2.21 7.66 8.49
CA LEU A 194 2.99 8.29 7.42
C LEU A 194 2.25 8.22 6.08
N PHE A 195 1.73 7.05 5.72
CA PHE A 195 0.98 6.87 4.47
C PHE A 195 -0.36 7.58 4.46
N VAL A 196 -1.05 7.68 5.59
CA VAL A 196 -2.30 8.44 5.70
C VAL A 196 -2.05 9.92 5.45
N ASN A 197 -0.94 10.44 5.96
CA ASN A 197 -0.56 11.85 5.83
C ASN A 197 0.11 12.19 4.49
N ASP A 198 0.58 11.20 3.71
CA ASP A 198 1.12 11.42 2.38
C ASP A 198 0.02 11.56 1.31
N PRO A 199 -0.15 12.72 0.66
CA PRO A 199 -1.18 12.92 -0.36
C PRO A 199 -0.97 12.09 -1.64
N GLN A 200 0.23 11.57 -1.92
CA GLN A 200 0.43 10.67 -3.08
C GLN A 200 -0.04 9.24 -2.82
N THR A 201 -0.07 8.83 -1.55
CA THR A 201 -0.57 7.51 -1.19
C THR A 201 -2.09 7.51 -1.22
N GLU A 202 -2.69 6.77 -2.15
CA GLU A 202 -4.14 6.59 -2.27
C GLU A 202 -4.63 5.29 -1.61
N GLY A 203 -3.77 4.28 -1.48
CA GLY A 203 -4.09 2.99 -0.84
C GLY A 203 -2.91 2.43 -0.06
N ILE A 204 -3.19 1.61 0.96
CA ILE A 204 -2.17 1.12 1.90
C ILE A 204 -2.23 -0.41 2.00
N ILE A 205 -1.09 -1.08 1.89
CA ILE A 205 -0.96 -2.51 2.13
C ILE A 205 -0.26 -2.71 3.48
N ILE A 206 -0.84 -3.54 4.34
CA ILE A 206 -0.26 -4.00 5.60
C ILE A 206 0.05 -5.49 5.48
N ILE A 207 1.32 -5.85 5.60
CA ILE A 207 1.78 -7.24 5.63
C ILE A 207 2.34 -7.52 7.02
N GLY A 208 1.59 -8.30 7.79
CA GLY A 208 2.01 -8.76 9.10
C GLY A 208 2.31 -10.25 9.12
N GLU A 209 2.57 -10.73 10.33
CA GLU A 209 2.82 -12.13 10.64
C GLU A 209 2.31 -12.45 12.04
N ILE A 210 2.41 -13.70 12.47
CA ILE A 210 2.14 -14.10 13.87
C ILE A 210 3.07 -13.37 14.87
N GLY A 211 2.64 -13.29 16.13
CA GLY A 211 3.44 -12.77 17.23
C GLY A 211 3.29 -11.27 17.47
N GLY A 212 3.06 -10.88 18.73
CA GLY A 212 2.82 -9.50 19.14
C GLY A 212 1.51 -8.90 18.60
N GLY A 213 1.24 -7.63 18.93
CA GLY A 213 -0.05 -6.97 18.67
C GLY A 213 -0.05 -5.82 17.66
N MET A 214 1.06 -5.59 16.93
CA MET A 214 1.25 -4.36 16.13
C MET A 214 0.17 -4.17 15.05
N GLU A 215 -0.24 -5.22 14.36
CA GLU A 215 -1.28 -5.15 13.31
C GLU A 215 -2.66 -4.89 13.92
N ALA A 216 -2.94 -5.48 15.09
CA ALA A 216 -4.18 -5.26 15.81
C ALA A 216 -4.27 -3.82 16.36
N GLU A 217 -3.16 -3.27 16.87
CA GLU A 217 -3.07 -1.87 17.29
C GLU A 217 -3.30 -0.92 16.11
N ALA A 218 -2.60 -1.15 14.98
CA ALA A 218 -2.78 -0.36 13.78
C ALA A 218 -4.23 -0.40 13.28
N ALA A 219 -4.86 -1.58 13.27
CA ALA A 219 -6.26 -1.74 12.88
C ALA A 219 -7.23 -0.95 13.75
N ARG A 220 -7.07 -1.04 15.09
CA ARG A 220 -7.90 -0.26 16.02
C ARG A 220 -7.72 1.24 15.83
N TRP A 221 -6.48 1.69 15.63
CA TRP A 221 -6.17 3.09 15.35
C TRP A 221 -6.80 3.57 14.02
N ILE A 222 -6.71 2.76 12.95
CA ILE A 222 -7.34 3.03 11.64
C ILE A 222 -8.85 3.27 11.80
N LYS A 223 -9.53 2.41 12.57
CA LYS A 223 -10.96 2.51 12.85
C LYS A 223 -11.28 3.77 13.66
N ALA A 224 -10.54 4.02 14.74
CA ALA A 224 -10.75 5.15 15.64
C ALA A 224 -10.60 6.50 14.90
N ASN A 225 -9.60 6.61 14.02
CA ASN A 225 -9.32 7.82 13.23
C ASN A 225 -10.13 7.91 11.94
N LYS A 226 -11.05 6.97 11.68
CA LYS A 226 -11.94 6.95 10.50
C LYS A 226 -11.18 7.10 9.18
N VAL A 227 -10.01 6.47 9.07
CA VAL A 227 -9.14 6.53 7.89
C VAL A 227 -9.93 6.14 6.64
N LYS A 228 -9.82 6.96 5.58
CA LYS A 228 -10.61 6.80 4.34
C LYS A 228 -9.86 6.12 3.22
N LYS A 229 -8.53 6.15 3.24
CA LYS A 229 -7.70 5.47 2.23
C LYS A 229 -7.98 3.96 2.30
N PRO A 230 -8.24 3.26 1.18
CA PRO A 230 -8.45 1.83 1.22
C PRO A 230 -7.22 1.09 1.74
N ILE A 231 -7.44 0.11 2.64
CA ILE A 231 -6.38 -0.68 3.24
C ILE A 231 -6.60 -2.16 2.96
N VAL A 232 -5.56 -2.83 2.47
CA VAL A 232 -5.52 -4.28 2.27
C VAL A 232 -4.54 -4.89 3.27
N GLY A 233 -4.95 -5.94 3.96
CA GLY A 233 -4.14 -6.64 4.95
C GLY A 233 -3.84 -8.08 4.54
N PHE A 234 -2.66 -8.57 4.88
CA PHE A 234 -2.32 -9.99 4.89
C PHE A 234 -1.53 -10.33 6.14
N ILE A 235 -1.80 -11.49 6.75
CA ILE A 235 -1.06 -11.98 7.92
C ILE A 235 -0.49 -13.36 7.61
N ALA A 236 0.84 -13.47 7.61
CA ALA A 236 1.55 -14.74 7.46
C ALA A 236 1.44 -15.61 8.71
N GLY A 237 1.63 -16.93 8.55
CA GLY A 237 1.69 -17.89 9.67
C GLY A 237 0.33 -18.45 10.11
N GLN A 238 -0.68 -18.48 9.23
CA GLN A 238 -1.99 -19.09 9.49
C GLN A 238 -1.91 -20.58 9.89
N THR A 239 -0.91 -21.29 9.39
CA THR A 239 -0.67 -22.71 9.67
C THR A 239 0.46 -22.94 10.68
N ALA A 240 0.93 -21.89 11.35
CA ALA A 240 2.04 -22.02 12.29
C ALA A 240 1.61 -22.76 13.56
N PRO A 241 2.41 -23.71 14.06
CA PRO A 241 2.12 -24.39 15.32
C PRO A 241 2.30 -23.43 16.52
N PRO A 242 1.48 -23.54 17.58
CA PRO A 242 1.64 -22.75 18.80
C PRO A 242 3.02 -22.90 19.44
N GLY A 243 3.54 -21.83 20.05
CA GLY A 243 4.80 -21.85 20.82
C GLY A 243 6.09 -22.04 20.02
N ARG A 244 6.01 -22.13 18.68
CA ARG A 244 7.19 -22.29 17.81
C ARG A 244 7.57 -20.95 17.17
N ARG A 245 8.86 -20.62 17.21
CA ARG A 245 9.43 -19.51 16.46
C ARG A 245 9.54 -19.86 14.97
N MET A 246 9.06 -18.98 14.10
CA MET A 246 9.06 -19.15 12.65
C MET A 246 10.04 -18.19 11.96
N GLY A 247 11.32 -18.59 11.86
CA GLY A 247 12.36 -17.77 11.21
C GLY A 247 12.66 -16.51 12.01
N HIS A 248 11.91 -15.43 11.76
CA HIS A 248 12.04 -14.15 12.46
C HIS A 248 11.92 -14.31 13.99
N ALA A 249 12.72 -13.54 14.73
CA ALA A 249 12.74 -13.56 16.18
C ALA A 249 11.38 -13.19 16.80
N GLY A 250 10.61 -12.30 16.19
CA GLY A 250 9.28 -11.89 16.64
C GLY A 250 8.13 -12.80 16.21
N ALA A 251 8.37 -13.78 15.32
CA ALA A 251 7.34 -14.66 14.79
C ALA A 251 7.07 -15.86 15.72
N ILE A 252 6.59 -15.57 16.93
CA ILE A 252 6.20 -16.57 17.94
C ILE A 252 4.83 -16.21 18.54
N VAL A 253 3.92 -17.18 18.61
CA VAL A 253 2.60 -16.99 19.23
C VAL A 253 2.74 -17.06 20.75
N GLY A 254 2.66 -15.91 21.43
CA GLY A 254 2.74 -15.80 22.89
C GLY A 254 1.39 -15.76 23.59
N GLY A 255 0.37 -15.20 22.94
CA GLY A 255 -1.00 -15.11 23.45
C GLY A 255 -2.08 -15.44 22.43
N LYS A 256 -3.32 -15.56 22.92
CA LYS A 256 -4.51 -15.84 22.10
C LYS A 256 -4.73 -14.85 20.95
N ASP A 257 -4.36 -13.58 21.17
CA ASP A 257 -4.53 -12.50 20.20
C ASP A 257 -3.35 -12.36 19.22
N ASP A 258 -2.27 -13.13 19.42
CA ASP A 258 -1.06 -13.10 18.58
C ASP A 258 -1.15 -14.04 17.38
N THR A 259 -2.19 -14.87 17.32
CA THR A 259 -2.42 -15.80 16.21
C THR A 259 -2.79 -15.04 14.94
N ALA A 260 -2.43 -15.58 13.78
CA ALA A 260 -2.80 -15.00 12.50
C ALA A 260 -4.33 -14.84 12.39
N ALA A 261 -5.08 -15.87 12.80
CA ALA A 261 -6.54 -15.84 12.79
C ALA A 261 -7.13 -14.71 13.64
N ALA A 262 -6.61 -14.49 14.85
CA ALA A 262 -7.06 -13.41 15.72
C ALA A 262 -6.76 -12.03 15.11
N LYS A 263 -5.54 -11.82 14.60
CA LYS A 263 -5.16 -10.57 13.92
C LYS A 263 -6.04 -10.29 12.71
N MET A 264 -6.25 -11.28 11.85
CA MET A 264 -7.10 -11.16 10.66
C MET A 264 -8.55 -10.82 11.03
N LYS A 265 -9.09 -11.43 12.09
CA LYS A 265 -10.42 -11.10 12.61
C LYS A 265 -10.49 -9.63 13.06
N ILE A 266 -9.55 -9.18 13.91
CA ILE A 266 -9.51 -7.81 14.42
C ILE A 266 -9.39 -6.80 13.26
N MET A 267 -8.52 -7.08 12.29
CA MET A 267 -8.34 -6.22 11.11
C MET A 267 -9.64 -6.09 10.30
N ARG A 268 -10.37 -7.19 10.09
CA ARG A 268 -11.68 -7.18 9.39
C ARG A 268 -12.73 -6.37 10.15
N GLU A 269 -12.82 -6.55 11.47
CA GLU A 269 -13.73 -5.80 12.34
C GLU A 269 -13.42 -4.29 12.37
N CYS A 270 -12.19 -3.92 12.00
CA CYS A 270 -11.75 -2.54 11.83
C CYS A 270 -11.92 -1.98 10.42
N GLY A 271 -12.52 -2.75 9.50
CA GLY A 271 -12.80 -2.31 8.13
C GLY A 271 -11.65 -2.48 7.16
N ILE A 272 -10.57 -3.19 7.54
CA ILE A 272 -9.47 -3.52 6.63
C ILE A 272 -9.89 -4.71 5.77
N ARG A 273 -9.60 -4.63 4.47
CA ARG A 273 -9.81 -5.77 3.55
C ARG A 273 -8.69 -6.79 3.71
N VAL A 274 -8.93 -7.84 4.48
CA VAL A 274 -7.92 -8.88 4.74
C VAL A 274 -8.04 -10.03 3.74
N VAL A 275 -6.95 -10.30 3.00
CA VAL A 275 -6.84 -11.45 2.08
C VAL A 275 -6.31 -12.69 2.80
N GLU A 276 -6.76 -13.86 2.36
CA GLU A 276 -6.34 -15.16 2.93
C GLU A 276 -5.03 -15.65 2.29
N SER A 277 -4.86 -15.39 0.99
CA SER A 277 -3.68 -15.82 0.24
C SER A 277 -2.75 -14.64 -0.06
N PRO A 278 -1.42 -14.81 0.08
CA PRO A 278 -0.47 -13.77 -0.31
C PRO A 278 -0.52 -13.44 -1.80
N ALA A 279 -1.00 -14.36 -2.66
CA ALA A 279 -1.15 -14.17 -4.10
C ALA A 279 -2.30 -13.22 -4.49
N GLN A 280 -3.11 -12.78 -3.52
CA GLN A 280 -4.29 -11.96 -3.77
C GLN A 280 -4.11 -10.47 -3.41
N ILE A 281 -2.94 -10.08 -2.88
CA ILE A 281 -2.70 -8.75 -2.34
C ILE A 281 -2.88 -7.67 -3.42
N GLY A 282 -2.19 -7.78 -4.56
CA GLY A 282 -2.26 -6.76 -5.62
C GLY A 282 -3.65 -6.65 -6.25
N ALA A 283 -4.29 -7.79 -6.52
CA ALA A 283 -5.66 -7.82 -7.06
C ALA A 283 -6.68 -7.20 -6.09
N ALA A 284 -6.56 -7.49 -4.79
CA ALA A 284 -7.41 -6.89 -3.76
C ALA A 284 -7.21 -5.38 -3.66
N MET A 285 -5.97 -4.88 -3.75
CA MET A 285 -5.67 -3.45 -3.73
C MET A 285 -6.24 -2.74 -4.97
N ALA A 286 -6.04 -3.30 -6.16
CA ALA A 286 -6.63 -2.77 -7.39
C ALA A 286 -8.16 -2.72 -7.34
N GLN A 287 -8.81 -3.71 -6.72
CA GLN A 287 -10.25 -3.67 -6.50
C GLN A 287 -10.66 -2.60 -5.47
N ALA A 288 -9.89 -2.44 -4.39
CA ALA A 288 -10.17 -1.48 -3.33
C ALA A 288 -10.05 -0.02 -3.80
N LEU A 289 -9.14 0.25 -4.74
CA LEU A 289 -8.94 1.57 -5.34
C LEU A 289 -9.93 1.91 -6.47
N LYS A 290 -10.66 0.92 -7.01
CA LYS A 290 -11.74 1.20 -7.96
C LYS A 290 -12.85 1.92 -7.21
N LYS A 291 -13.14 3.17 -7.60
CA LYS A 291 -14.32 3.89 -7.11
C LYS A 291 -15.55 2.99 -7.30
N PRO A 292 -16.45 2.87 -6.32
CA PRO A 292 -17.69 2.15 -6.53
C PRO A 292 -18.34 2.76 -7.76
N LYS A 293 -18.61 1.93 -8.79
CA LYS A 293 -19.46 2.37 -9.89
C LYS A 293 -20.71 2.92 -9.22
N ALA A 294 -21.01 4.20 -9.42
CA ALA A 294 -22.32 4.73 -9.09
C ALA A 294 -23.31 3.69 -9.61
N LYS A 295 -24.14 3.14 -8.72
CA LYS A 295 -25.28 2.35 -9.18
C LYS A 295 -26.06 3.35 -10.03
N ASN A 296 -25.85 3.32 -11.34
CA ASN A 296 -26.69 4.04 -12.28
C ASN A 296 -28.08 3.52 -11.94
N GLY A 297 -28.85 4.37 -11.27
CA GLY A 297 -30.27 4.20 -11.06
C GLY A 297 -30.96 4.33 -12.40
N ALA A 298 -30.67 3.42 -13.33
CA ALA A 298 -31.65 3.02 -14.32
C ALA A 298 -32.65 2.14 -13.57
N ALA A 299 -33.45 2.77 -12.71
CA ALA A 299 -34.80 2.31 -12.51
C ALA A 299 -35.45 2.40 -13.90
N LYS A 300 -35.29 1.34 -14.69
CA LYS A 300 -36.24 1.05 -15.75
C LYS A 300 -37.56 0.92 -15.02
N SER A 301 -38.35 1.99 -15.08
CA SER A 301 -39.78 1.97 -14.85
C SER A 301 -40.31 0.70 -15.50
N ALA A 302 -40.59 -0.30 -14.67
CA ALA A 302 -41.37 -1.44 -15.07
C ALA A 302 -42.79 -0.90 -15.24
N ALA A 303 -43.06 -0.36 -16.42
CA ALA A 303 -44.42 -0.17 -16.87
C ALA A 303 -45.10 -1.53 -16.74
N LYS A 304 -45.97 -1.66 -15.73
CA LYS A 304 -46.85 -2.82 -15.53
C LYS A 304 -47.49 -3.15 -16.87
N ARG A 305 -47.02 -4.21 -17.52
CA ARG A 305 -47.77 -4.88 -18.59
C ARG A 305 -49.11 -5.30 -17.98
N PRO A 306 -50.25 -4.82 -18.49
CA PRO A 306 -51.54 -5.34 -18.04
C PRO A 306 -51.61 -6.82 -18.40
N GLY A 307 -51.94 -7.66 -17.42
CA GLY A 307 -52.11 -9.09 -17.61
C GLY A 307 -53.08 -9.42 -18.74
N LYS A 308 -52.82 -10.55 -19.41
CA LYS A 308 -53.53 -11.12 -20.57
C LYS A 308 -55.03 -11.44 -20.38
N LYS A 309 -55.74 -10.82 -19.43
CA LYS A 309 -57.20 -10.95 -19.25
C LYS A 309 -58.03 -9.71 -19.64
N ALA A 310 -57.40 -8.60 -20.07
CA ALA A 310 -58.13 -7.38 -20.45
C ALA A 310 -58.25 -7.10 -21.97
N VAL A 311 -57.66 -7.92 -22.84
CA VAL A 311 -57.65 -7.67 -24.30
C VAL A 311 -58.89 -8.20 -25.04
N LYS A 312 -59.75 -9.01 -24.40
CA LYS A 312 -61.00 -9.51 -25.02
C LYS A 312 -62.22 -8.59 -24.89
N LYS A 313 -62.13 -7.43 -24.23
CA LYS A 313 -63.30 -6.55 -24.00
C LYS A 313 -63.30 -5.20 -24.76
N LEU A 314 -62.22 -4.86 -25.47
CA LEU A 314 -62.15 -3.58 -26.22
C LEU A 314 -62.33 -3.70 -27.74
N VAL A 315 -62.34 -4.91 -28.31
CA VAL A 315 -62.54 -5.12 -29.77
C VAL A 315 -64.02 -5.33 -30.14
N LYS A 316 -64.90 -5.65 -29.18
CA LYS A 316 -66.35 -5.83 -29.42
C LYS A 316 -67.22 -4.56 -29.30
N LYS A 317 -66.67 -3.41 -28.91
CA LYS A 317 -67.44 -2.14 -28.79
C LYS A 317 -67.26 -1.13 -29.93
N LYS A 318 -66.37 -1.36 -30.90
CA LYS A 318 -66.20 -0.50 -32.09
C LYS A 318 -66.86 -1.02 -33.38
N ALA A 319 -67.44 -2.21 -33.37
CA ALA A 319 -68.11 -2.80 -34.53
C ALA A 319 -69.64 -2.54 -34.63
N VAL A 320 -70.27 -1.94 -33.61
CA VAL A 320 -71.74 -1.75 -33.57
C VAL A 320 -72.19 -0.30 -33.79
N LYS A 321 -71.26 0.65 -34.00
CA LYS A 321 -71.60 2.08 -34.23
C LYS A 321 -71.34 2.59 -35.66
N LYS A 322 -71.13 1.71 -36.63
CA LYS A 322 -70.88 2.11 -38.05
C LYS A 322 -72.02 1.79 -39.04
N THR A 323 -73.18 1.33 -38.55
CA THR A 323 -74.29 0.89 -39.42
C THR A 323 -75.55 1.78 -39.36
N VAL A 324 -75.54 2.91 -38.64
CA VAL A 324 -76.74 3.77 -38.47
C VAL A 324 -76.53 5.24 -38.94
N LYS A 325 -75.52 5.53 -39.77
CA LYS A 325 -75.30 6.91 -40.29
C LYS A 325 -75.04 7.00 -41.79
N ARG A 326 -75.58 6.06 -42.58
CA ARG A 326 -75.44 6.08 -44.05
C ARG A 326 -76.76 5.88 -44.83
N THR A 327 -77.89 6.24 -44.21
CA THR A 327 -79.24 6.25 -44.83
C THR A 327 -79.96 7.59 -44.76
N ALA A 328 -79.28 8.68 -44.40
CA ALA A 328 -79.85 10.03 -44.40
C ALA A 328 -78.90 11.04 -45.05
N LYS A 329 -78.63 10.88 -46.34
CA LYS A 329 -78.17 11.94 -47.26
C LYS A 329 -78.41 11.49 -48.71
N LYS A 330 -79.69 11.24 -49.00
CA LYS A 330 -80.23 11.03 -50.35
C LYS A 330 -81.45 11.92 -50.51
N LYS A 331 -81.20 13.23 -50.66
CA LYS A 331 -82.12 14.25 -51.21
C LYS A 331 -81.40 15.59 -51.08
N VAL A 332 -81.50 16.44 -52.12
CA VAL A 332 -80.75 17.70 -52.35
C VAL A 332 -79.33 17.38 -52.88
N THR A 333 -78.98 17.43 -54.16
CA THR A 333 -79.44 18.25 -55.29
C THR A 333 -79.30 17.48 -56.60
N ARG A 334 -80.40 17.43 -57.34
CA ARG A 334 -80.47 17.07 -58.76
C ARG A 334 -80.16 18.33 -59.54
N THR A 335 -78.99 18.46 -60.18
CA THR A 335 -78.76 19.34 -61.35
C THR A 335 -77.29 19.33 -61.78
N LYS A 336 -77.10 19.30 -63.11
CA LYS A 336 -75.89 19.63 -63.88
C LYS A 336 -74.79 18.56 -63.85
N ALA A 337 -74.80 17.66 -64.84
CA ALA A 337 -74.28 17.84 -66.21
C ALA A 337 -72.86 17.25 -66.27
N ARG A 338 -72.70 16.02 -66.76
CA ARG A 338 -72.55 15.70 -68.20
C ARG A 338 -71.54 16.65 -68.86
N ARG A 339 -70.27 16.21 -68.99
CA ARG A 339 -69.38 16.37 -70.17
C ARG A 339 -67.90 16.19 -69.79
N GLY A 340 -67.15 15.58 -70.70
CA GLY A 340 -65.69 15.59 -70.74
C GLY A 340 -65.07 14.30 -70.19
N ALA A 341 -65.04 13.18 -70.92
CA ALA A 341 -64.15 12.91 -72.06
C ALA A 341 -62.66 13.09 -71.67
N ARG A 342 -61.88 12.02 -71.53
CA ARG A 342 -61.21 11.23 -72.59
C ARG A 342 -59.74 11.69 -72.72
N ARG A 343 -58.82 10.71 -72.78
CA ARG A 343 -57.38 10.79 -73.14
C ARG A 343 -56.50 11.44 -72.06
N ARG A 344 -55.24 11.05 -71.85
CA ARG A 344 -54.28 10.19 -72.56
C ARG A 344 -53.11 9.92 -71.58
N ARG A 345 -52.49 8.74 -71.73
CA ARG A 345 -51.10 8.35 -71.42
C ARG A 345 -50.51 8.76 -70.08
#